data_AF-A0A1V1TIP7-F1
#
_entry.id   AF-A0A1V1TIP7-F1
#
_cell.length_a   1.000
_cell.length_b   1.000
_cell.length_c   1.000
_cell.angle_alpha   90.00
_cell.angle_beta   90.00
_cell.angle_gamma   90.00
#
_symmetry.space_group_name_H-M   'P 1'
#
loop_
_entity.id
_entity.type
_entity.pdbx_description
1 polymer ?
#
loop_
_entity_poly.entity_id
_entity_poly.type
_entity_poly.pdbx_seq_one_letter_code
_entity_poly.pdbx_strand_id
1 'polypeptide(L)'
;MSFRKRSSVISSAGSTQTAQTKTDTTPVPGVRPSPLDGRPTTSSGTASLDNLLAGHSGIPLGTSLLIGEHGTTDFAGMLLRYYVSEGLVQGHQIHVLGLHEGWRAELPGLATDSKSSSKSEVASGDKMKIAWRYESLGSAGAARDREAQRAQSSSNASSTVPFCHSFDLTKRLAPSDVKGQIGFHQTMAAPGPRAQQTSPFKLFIKDLSSKLANSPPSLVHRVIVPNILAPTMYSSSSSLPQEVLQFFHALRAVLRQYSKNLTVLLTLPLSLYPRTTGLTRWMELLSDGVLEFIPLQSTTIHKPPPSSKSDGKDDEKVQGLVKVHSLPIFHEKGGGSHSALDDQSFSLSRSRGLIIKPFYLPPADGDENEPKTGDSGKPSMDF
;
A
#
# COMPACT_ATOMS: atom_id res chain seq x y z
N MET A 1 39.69 -2.46 54.65
CA MET A 1 39.10 -3.78 54.35
C MET A 1 38.64 -3.80 52.90
N SER A 2 39.28 -4.58 52.04
CA SER A 2 38.97 -4.65 50.60
C SER A 2 37.98 -5.77 50.31
N PHE A 3 36.81 -5.45 49.77
CA PHE A 3 35.84 -6.45 49.32
C PHE A 3 36.30 -7.09 48.01
N ARG A 4 36.69 -8.38 48.07
CA ARG A 4 36.90 -9.22 46.88
C ARG A 4 35.56 -9.85 46.48
N LYS A 5 35.05 -9.51 45.30
CA LYS A 5 33.88 -10.14 44.68
C LYS A 5 34.25 -11.56 44.24
N ARG A 6 33.73 -12.59 44.93
CA ARG A 6 33.80 -13.99 44.48
C ARG A 6 32.61 -14.25 43.57
N SER A 7 32.84 -14.42 42.27
CA SER A 7 31.83 -14.94 41.35
C SER A 7 31.83 -16.47 41.42
N SER A 8 30.89 -17.05 42.17
CA SER A 8 30.61 -18.49 42.08
C SER A 8 29.79 -18.74 40.81
N VAL A 9 30.39 -19.41 39.83
CA VAL A 9 29.67 -19.95 38.68
C VAL A 9 28.87 -21.16 39.17
N ILE A 10 27.55 -21.08 39.11
CA ILE A 10 26.67 -22.23 39.37
C ILE A 10 26.67 -23.08 38.09
N SER A 11 27.46 -24.14 38.09
CA SER A 11 27.43 -25.16 37.04
C SER A 11 26.20 -26.04 37.26
N SER A 12 25.13 -25.82 36.49
CA SER A 12 24.02 -26.78 36.44
C SER A 12 24.43 -27.98 35.58
N ALA A 13 24.62 -29.13 36.23
CA ALA A 13 24.81 -30.40 35.56
C ALA A 13 23.52 -30.86 34.89
N GLY A 14 23.62 -31.35 33.64
CA GLY A 14 22.68 -32.32 33.08
C GLY A 14 21.35 -31.78 32.56
N SER A 15 21.38 -31.03 31.46
CA SER A 15 20.35 -31.21 30.42
C SER A 15 21.06 -31.27 29.08
N THR A 16 20.76 -32.32 28.31
CA THR A 16 21.14 -32.45 26.91
C THR A 16 20.56 -31.26 26.16
N GLN A 17 21.35 -30.19 26.05
CA GLN A 17 21.08 -29.13 25.10
C GLN A 17 21.25 -29.76 23.72
N THR A 18 20.13 -30.15 23.13
CA THR A 18 20.02 -30.20 21.68
C THR A 18 20.52 -28.86 21.18
N ALA A 19 21.70 -28.87 20.55
CA ALA A 19 22.20 -27.73 19.83
C ALA A 19 21.06 -27.28 18.90
N GLN A 20 20.45 -26.14 19.20
CA GLN A 20 19.55 -25.48 18.27
C GLN A 20 20.40 -25.20 17.05
N THR A 21 20.25 -26.04 16.03
CA THR A 21 20.73 -25.77 14.69
C THR A 21 20.15 -24.42 14.33
N LYS A 22 21.01 -23.38 14.29
CA LYS A 22 20.70 -22.15 13.58
C LYS A 22 20.43 -22.59 12.15
N THR A 23 19.16 -22.79 11.82
CA THR A 23 18.76 -23.01 10.45
C THR A 23 19.13 -21.72 9.73
N ASP A 24 20.15 -21.79 8.87
CA ASP A 24 20.47 -20.73 7.92
C ASP A 24 19.18 -20.47 7.13
N THR A 25 18.43 -19.48 7.59
CA THR A 25 17.15 -19.11 7.00
C THR A 25 17.53 -18.22 5.84
N THR A 26 17.73 -18.83 4.68
CA THR A 26 17.92 -18.08 3.44
C THR A 26 16.78 -17.06 3.35
N PRO A 27 17.07 -15.76 3.31
CA PRO A 27 16.03 -14.74 3.30
C PRO A 27 15.17 -14.93 2.05
N VAL A 28 13.86 -15.10 2.24
CA VAL A 28 12.93 -15.14 1.12
C VAL A 28 12.95 -13.75 0.47
N PRO A 29 13.25 -13.64 -0.83
CA PRO A 29 13.28 -12.36 -1.52
C PRO A 29 11.99 -11.59 -1.30
N GLY A 30 12.08 -10.28 -1.05
CA GLY A 30 10.89 -9.44 -0.87
C GLY A 30 10.10 -9.67 0.43
N VAL A 31 10.57 -10.52 1.33
CA VAL A 31 9.96 -10.76 2.64
C VAL A 31 10.89 -10.30 3.75
N ARG A 32 10.34 -9.54 4.69
CA ARG A 32 11.05 -9.14 5.91
C ARG A 32 10.18 -9.37 7.16
N PRO A 33 10.79 -9.55 8.34
CA PRO A 33 10.06 -9.49 9.60
C PRO A 33 9.41 -8.11 9.80
N SER A 34 8.13 -8.12 10.17
CA SER A 34 7.35 -6.98 10.65
C SER A 34 8.10 -6.26 11.78
N PRO A 35 8.27 -4.92 11.72
CA PRO A 35 8.86 -4.16 12.83
C PRO A 35 8.03 -4.23 14.12
N LEU A 36 6.72 -4.48 14.01
CA LEU A 36 5.81 -4.51 15.15
C LEU A 36 5.90 -5.81 15.95
N ASP A 37 5.99 -6.96 15.27
CA ASP A 37 5.84 -8.28 15.90
C ASP A 37 6.60 -9.42 15.20
N GLY A 38 7.49 -9.12 14.25
CA GLY A 38 8.39 -10.10 13.63
C GLY A 38 7.74 -11.05 12.61
N ARG A 39 6.41 -11.00 12.39
CA ARG A 39 5.75 -11.83 11.38
C ARG A 39 6.28 -11.53 9.97
N PRO A 40 6.29 -12.49 9.04
CA PRO A 40 6.75 -12.22 7.68
C PRO A 40 5.79 -11.24 6.98
N THR A 41 6.36 -10.20 6.38
CA THR A 41 5.66 -9.12 5.66
C THR A 41 6.31 -8.90 4.31
N THR A 42 5.51 -8.50 3.33
CA THR A 42 5.98 -8.18 1.98
C THR A 42 5.45 -6.81 1.55
N SER A 43 6.16 -6.12 0.67
CA SER A 43 5.75 -4.78 0.24
C SER A 43 4.50 -4.83 -0.64
N SER A 44 3.63 -3.83 -0.50
CA SER A 44 2.52 -3.57 -1.41
C SER A 44 2.96 -3.00 -2.77
N GLY A 45 4.24 -2.67 -2.94
CA GLY A 45 4.76 -1.90 -4.08
C GLY A 45 4.48 -0.40 -3.96
N THR A 46 3.80 0.04 -2.89
CA THR A 46 3.52 1.45 -2.60
C THR A 46 3.97 1.76 -1.18
N ALA A 47 5.12 2.43 -1.03
CA ALA A 47 5.73 2.67 0.28
C ALA A 47 4.79 3.41 1.28
N SER A 48 3.99 4.36 0.79
CA SER A 48 3.01 5.05 1.66
C SER A 48 1.88 4.14 2.14
N LEU A 49 1.46 3.16 1.32
CA LEU A 49 0.49 2.16 1.73
C LEU A 49 1.10 1.21 2.75
N ASP A 50 2.36 0.78 2.55
CA ASP A 50 3.08 -0.07 3.50
C ASP A 50 3.13 0.57 4.90
N ASN A 51 3.40 1.87 4.97
CA ASN A 51 3.44 2.63 6.21
C ASN A 51 2.06 2.75 6.89
N LEU A 52 0.97 2.73 6.10
CA LEU A 52 -0.40 2.81 6.61
C LEU A 52 -0.84 1.53 7.34
N LEU A 53 -0.20 0.38 7.09
CA LEU A 53 -0.62 -0.93 7.58
C LEU A 53 -0.20 -1.20 9.04
N ALA A 54 -0.75 -0.42 9.98
CA ALA A 54 -0.66 -0.61 11.43
C ALA A 54 0.76 -0.83 11.98
N GLY A 55 1.79 -0.21 11.37
CA GLY A 55 3.18 -0.36 11.80
C GLY A 55 3.87 -1.65 11.32
N HIS A 56 3.17 -2.53 10.59
CA HIS A 56 3.79 -3.67 9.91
C HIS A 56 4.72 -3.25 8.77
N SER A 57 4.57 -2.01 8.27
CA SER A 57 5.42 -1.44 7.20
C SER A 57 5.45 -2.35 5.97
N GLY A 58 4.27 -2.84 5.57
CA GLY A 58 4.08 -3.86 4.54
C GLY A 58 2.83 -4.70 4.82
N ILE A 59 2.46 -5.55 3.87
CA ILE A 59 1.34 -6.49 3.99
C ILE A 59 1.83 -7.75 4.70
N PRO A 60 1.28 -8.10 5.88
CA PRO A 60 1.55 -9.37 6.52
C PRO A 60 1.16 -10.56 5.65
N LEU A 61 2.04 -11.56 5.55
CA LEU A 61 1.68 -12.81 4.88
C LEU A 61 0.52 -13.49 5.62
N GLY A 62 -0.31 -14.21 4.86
CA GLY A 62 -1.54 -14.82 5.31
C GLY A 62 -2.71 -13.88 5.45
N THR A 63 -2.64 -12.66 4.89
CA THR A 63 -3.73 -11.67 4.98
C THR A 63 -4.28 -11.19 3.64
N SER A 64 -5.53 -10.69 3.66
CA SER A 64 -6.17 -10.01 2.53
C SER A 64 -6.42 -8.52 2.81
N LEU A 65 -6.34 -7.71 1.75
CA LEU A 65 -6.73 -6.30 1.77
C LEU A 65 -7.78 -6.05 0.68
N LEU A 66 -8.95 -5.55 1.07
CA LEU A 66 -10.02 -5.12 0.18
C LEU A 66 -10.00 -3.60 0.04
N ILE A 67 -9.95 -3.10 -1.18
CA ILE A 67 -9.97 -1.66 -1.46
C ILE A 67 -11.25 -1.33 -2.23
N GLY A 68 -12.16 -0.62 -1.59
CA GLY A 68 -13.32 -0.04 -2.25
C GLY A 68 -12.97 1.30 -2.89
N GLU A 69 -13.43 1.58 -4.11
CA GLU A 69 -13.27 2.89 -4.76
C GLU A 69 -14.61 3.45 -5.22
N HIS A 70 -14.84 4.74 -4.95
CA HIS A 70 -16.00 5.49 -5.45
C HIS A 70 -15.74 6.11 -6.82
N GLY A 71 -16.80 6.35 -7.59
CA GLY A 71 -16.73 6.99 -8.90
C GLY A 71 -16.38 6.01 -10.02
N THR A 72 -15.75 6.55 -11.06
CA THR A 72 -15.39 5.86 -12.31
C THR A 72 -13.88 5.85 -12.57
N THR A 73 -13.09 6.33 -11.61
CA THR A 73 -11.63 6.29 -11.67
C THR A 73 -11.10 4.89 -11.30
N ASP A 74 -9.80 4.67 -11.52
CA ASP A 74 -9.13 3.38 -11.26
C ASP A 74 -7.86 3.58 -10.40
N PHE A 75 -7.94 4.36 -9.32
CA PHE A 75 -6.81 4.57 -8.42
C PHE A 75 -6.44 3.29 -7.66
N ALA A 76 -7.43 2.50 -7.25
CA ALA A 76 -7.25 1.20 -6.62
C ALA A 76 -6.61 0.20 -7.61
N GLY A 77 -6.95 0.28 -8.91
CA GLY A 77 -6.27 -0.50 -9.95
C GLY A 77 -4.79 -0.13 -10.11
N MET A 78 -4.38 1.11 -9.82
CA MET A 78 -2.96 1.47 -9.78
C MET A 78 -2.22 0.79 -8.63
N LEU A 79 -2.83 0.67 -7.45
CA LEU A 79 -2.27 -0.09 -6.34
C LEU A 79 -2.07 -1.57 -6.70
N LEU A 80 -3.02 -2.18 -7.43
CA LEU A 80 -2.86 -3.54 -7.94
C LEU A 80 -1.65 -3.65 -8.90
N ARG A 81 -1.47 -2.69 -9.79
CA ARG A 81 -0.31 -2.67 -10.72
C ARG A 81 1.01 -2.58 -9.98
N TYR A 82 1.13 -1.75 -8.94
CA TYR A 82 2.33 -1.69 -8.10
C TYR A 82 2.55 -3.00 -7.33
N TYR A 83 1.50 -3.56 -6.73
CA TYR A 83 1.54 -4.81 -5.99
C TYR A 83 2.02 -6.00 -6.84
N VAL A 84 1.57 -6.07 -8.09
CA VAL A 84 2.02 -7.07 -9.06
C VAL A 84 3.44 -6.81 -9.52
N SER A 85 3.79 -5.57 -9.84
CA SER A 85 5.12 -5.20 -10.33
C SER A 85 6.20 -5.49 -9.27
N GLU A 86 5.93 -5.13 -8.02
CA GLU A 86 6.80 -5.45 -6.89
C GLU A 86 6.98 -6.96 -6.75
N GLY A 87 5.89 -7.73 -6.81
CA GLY A 87 5.98 -9.18 -6.76
C GLY A 87 6.81 -9.79 -7.90
N LEU A 88 6.66 -9.30 -9.13
CA LEU A 88 7.44 -9.77 -10.27
C LEU A 88 8.93 -9.45 -10.16
N VAL A 89 9.28 -8.26 -9.66
CA VAL A 89 10.68 -7.86 -9.44
C VAL A 89 11.32 -8.66 -8.30
N GLN A 90 10.54 -9.01 -7.29
CA GLN A 90 10.98 -9.80 -6.13
C GLN A 90 11.05 -11.32 -6.41
N GLY A 91 10.48 -11.82 -7.51
CA GLY A 91 10.50 -13.25 -7.82
C GLY A 91 9.29 -14.03 -7.30
N HIS A 92 8.18 -13.36 -7.01
CA HIS A 92 6.95 -13.96 -6.50
C HIS A 92 6.08 -14.54 -7.62
N GLN A 93 5.16 -15.43 -7.26
CA GLN A 93 4.16 -15.97 -8.17
C GLN A 93 2.84 -15.21 -8.04
N ILE A 94 2.39 -14.60 -9.13
CA ILE A 94 1.19 -13.78 -9.18
C ILE A 94 0.04 -14.57 -9.79
N HIS A 95 -1.13 -14.52 -9.16
CA HIS A 95 -2.37 -15.08 -9.70
C HIS A 95 -3.40 -13.97 -9.88
N VAL A 96 -3.87 -13.79 -11.11
CA VAL A 96 -4.81 -12.72 -11.47
C VAL A 96 -6.16 -13.33 -11.81
N LEU A 97 -7.23 -12.88 -11.16
CA LEU A 97 -8.59 -13.29 -11.46
C LEU A 97 -9.36 -12.18 -12.19
N GLY A 98 -9.77 -12.42 -13.44
CA GLY A 98 -10.70 -11.56 -14.18
C GLY A 98 -10.08 -10.68 -15.27
N LEU A 99 -8.76 -10.51 -15.30
CA LEU A 99 -8.08 -9.75 -16.37
C LEU A 99 -7.54 -10.65 -17.48
N HIS A 100 -7.36 -10.03 -18.65
CA HIS A 100 -6.70 -10.65 -19.79
C HIS A 100 -5.17 -10.51 -19.69
N GLU A 101 -4.44 -11.41 -20.35
CA GLU A 101 -2.97 -11.46 -20.34
C GLU A 101 -2.31 -10.16 -20.82
N GLY A 102 -2.96 -9.45 -21.75
CA GLY A 102 -2.50 -8.15 -22.28
C GLY A 102 -2.32 -7.08 -21.20
N TRP A 103 -3.04 -7.17 -20.07
CA TRP A 103 -2.87 -6.25 -18.95
C TRP A 103 -1.46 -6.29 -18.34
N ARG A 104 -0.71 -7.39 -18.53
CA ARG A 104 0.70 -7.49 -18.14
C ARG A 104 1.57 -6.38 -18.75
N ALA A 105 1.23 -5.93 -19.96
CA ALA A 105 1.97 -4.87 -20.64
C ALA A 105 1.73 -3.47 -20.05
N GLU A 106 0.75 -3.31 -19.16
CA GLU A 106 0.44 -2.05 -18.48
C GLU A 106 1.20 -1.88 -17.15
N LEU A 107 1.96 -2.89 -16.72
CA LEU A 107 2.67 -2.85 -15.45
C LEU A 107 3.77 -1.76 -15.47
N PRO A 108 3.83 -0.89 -14.44
CA PRO A 108 4.79 0.20 -14.40
C PRO A 108 6.22 -0.30 -14.28
N GLY A 109 7.14 0.44 -14.92
CA GLY A 109 8.57 0.13 -14.88
C GLY A 109 9.24 0.65 -13.62
N LEU A 110 10.41 0.09 -13.30
CA LEU A 110 11.25 0.60 -12.21
C LEU A 110 11.64 2.06 -12.51
N ALA A 111 11.50 2.92 -11.49
CA ALA A 111 12.09 4.24 -11.53
C ALA A 111 13.61 4.07 -11.55
N THR A 112 14.26 4.58 -12.60
CA THR A 112 15.71 4.71 -12.60
C THR A 112 16.03 5.80 -11.58
N ASP A 113 16.94 5.56 -10.65
CA ASP A 113 17.51 6.59 -9.78
C ASP A 113 18.27 7.63 -10.63
N SER A 114 17.54 8.48 -11.34
CA SER A 114 18.06 9.76 -11.78
C SER A 114 18.15 10.58 -10.51
N LYS A 115 19.28 10.44 -9.81
CA LYS A 115 19.79 11.30 -8.74
C LYS A 115 18.69 12.02 -7.96
N SER A 116 18.49 11.64 -6.70
CA SER A 116 18.03 12.55 -5.66
C SER A 116 18.79 13.88 -5.76
N SER A 117 18.23 14.79 -6.56
CA SER A 117 18.66 16.17 -6.71
C SER A 117 17.60 17.05 -6.06
N SER A 118 17.26 16.69 -4.82
CA SER A 118 17.30 17.72 -3.78
C SER A 118 18.75 18.14 -3.59
N LYS A 119 19.30 18.85 -4.60
CA LYS A 119 20.32 19.84 -4.34
C LYS A 119 19.61 20.85 -3.45
N SER A 120 19.74 20.67 -2.14
CA SER A 120 19.63 21.77 -1.22
C SER A 120 20.70 22.76 -1.68
N GLU A 121 20.29 23.75 -2.45
CA GLU A 121 21.00 25.03 -2.46
C GLU A 121 20.90 25.58 -1.05
N VAL A 122 21.83 25.12 -0.20
CA VAL A 122 22.20 25.85 1.00
C VAL A 122 22.96 27.05 0.48
N ALA A 123 22.20 28.10 0.14
CA ALA A 123 22.73 29.44 0.12
C ALA A 123 23.43 29.65 1.46
N SER A 124 24.74 29.91 1.41
CA SER A 124 25.54 30.27 2.57
C SER A 124 24.98 31.58 3.14
N GLY A 125 24.25 31.48 4.24
CA GLY A 125 23.62 32.61 4.90
C GLY A 125 23.22 32.22 6.31
N ASP A 126 24.18 32.26 7.20
CA ASP A 126 24.07 32.46 8.66
C ASP A 126 22.71 32.10 9.30
N LYS A 127 22.44 30.79 9.45
CA LYS A 127 21.25 30.29 10.15
C LYS A 127 21.57 30.05 11.64
N MET A 128 20.91 30.86 12.46
CA MET A 128 20.99 30.94 13.93
C MET A 128 21.02 29.59 14.67
N LYS A 129 21.99 29.45 15.58
CA LYS A 129 22.21 28.31 16.50
C LYS A 129 21.05 27.98 17.45
N ILE A 130 19.98 28.80 17.48
CA ILE A 130 18.84 28.63 18.39
C ILE A 130 17.77 27.68 17.80
N ALA A 131 17.65 27.60 16.47
CA ALA A 131 16.66 26.73 15.81
C ALA A 131 16.93 25.23 16.05
N TRP A 132 18.18 24.86 16.34
CA TRP A 132 18.56 23.46 16.58
C TRP A 132 18.00 22.90 17.89
N ARG A 133 17.79 23.74 18.91
CA ARG A 133 17.30 23.29 20.23
C ARG A 133 15.80 23.03 20.29
N TYR A 134 15.02 23.61 19.38
CA TYR A 134 13.57 23.38 19.33
C TYR A 134 13.15 22.32 18.30
N GLU A 135 14.02 21.94 17.35
CA GLU A 135 13.76 20.80 16.45
C GLU A 135 13.61 19.48 17.25
N SER A 136 14.28 19.35 18.40
CA SER A 136 14.19 18.18 19.27
C SER A 136 12.94 18.13 20.16
N LEU A 137 12.18 19.22 20.30
CA LEU A 137 11.04 19.31 21.22
C LEU A 137 9.68 19.40 20.52
N GLY A 138 9.67 19.65 19.20
CA GLY A 138 8.43 19.81 18.41
C GLY A 138 7.99 18.60 17.59
N SER A 139 8.69 17.45 17.66
CA SER A 139 8.40 16.31 16.78
C SER A 139 8.34 14.98 17.52
N ALA A 140 7.33 14.82 18.38
CA ALA A 140 6.95 13.51 18.91
C ALA A 140 6.31 12.59 17.84
N GLY A 141 6.03 13.11 16.62
CA GLY A 141 5.48 12.36 15.49
C GLY A 141 6.48 11.95 14.41
N ALA A 142 7.49 12.78 14.09
CA ALA A 142 8.41 12.52 12.96
C ALA A 142 9.78 11.95 13.37
N ALA A 143 10.05 11.76 14.66
CA ALA A 143 11.28 11.13 15.14
C ALA A 143 11.36 9.63 14.81
N ARG A 144 10.23 8.96 14.57
CA ARG A 144 10.23 7.55 14.11
C ARG A 144 10.60 7.40 12.62
N ASP A 145 10.36 8.42 11.81
CA ASP A 145 10.65 8.38 10.36
C ASP A 145 12.14 8.55 10.05
N ARG A 146 12.87 9.35 10.84
CA ARG A 146 14.31 9.59 10.60
C ARG A 146 15.23 8.53 11.22
N GLU A 147 14.86 7.91 12.34
CA GLU A 147 15.66 6.83 12.93
C GLU A 147 15.61 5.55 12.08
N ALA A 148 14.46 5.25 11.45
CA ALA A 148 14.30 4.13 10.52
C ALA A 148 15.10 4.32 9.21
N GLN A 149 15.29 5.57 8.75
CA GLN A 149 16.15 5.88 7.60
C GLN A 149 17.64 5.92 7.96
N ARG A 150 18.01 6.31 9.19
CA ARG A 150 19.43 6.40 9.59
C ARG A 150 20.05 5.03 9.89
N ALA A 151 19.26 4.06 10.38
CA ALA A 151 19.69 2.68 10.55
C ALA A 151 19.98 1.94 9.22
N GLN A 152 19.52 2.47 8.07
CA GLN A 152 19.87 1.95 6.75
C GLN A 152 21.20 2.48 6.19
N SER A 153 21.83 3.47 6.85
CA SER A 153 23.04 4.11 6.35
C SER A 153 24.35 3.63 6.98
N SER A 154 24.30 2.68 7.94
CA SER A 154 25.50 2.20 8.65
C SER A 154 25.73 0.69 8.56
N SER A 155 25.13 -0.02 7.60
CA SER A 155 25.48 -1.42 7.33
C SER A 155 26.00 -1.57 5.89
N ASN A 156 27.31 -1.79 5.80
CA ASN A 156 28.12 -2.27 4.67
C ASN A 156 27.47 -2.35 3.28
N ALA A 157 28.16 -1.74 2.32
CA ALA A 157 27.94 -1.81 0.87
C ALA A 157 28.07 -3.23 0.28
N SER A 158 27.15 -4.13 0.63
CA SER A 158 26.70 -5.20 -0.26
C SER A 158 25.40 -4.73 -0.93
N SER A 159 25.19 -5.09 -2.18
CA SER A 159 24.02 -4.69 -2.98
C SER A 159 22.71 -5.24 -2.39
N THR A 160 22.17 -4.57 -1.37
CA THR A 160 20.93 -4.96 -0.71
C THR A 160 19.76 -4.66 -1.64
N VAL A 161 19.04 -5.71 -2.06
CA VAL A 161 17.82 -5.57 -2.85
C VAL A 161 16.80 -4.77 -2.03
N PRO A 162 16.20 -3.69 -2.56
CA PRO A 162 15.28 -2.88 -1.79
C PRO A 162 14.00 -3.66 -1.46
N PHE A 163 13.41 -3.38 -0.30
CA PHE A 163 12.17 -4.03 0.15
C PHE A 163 10.93 -3.58 -0.63
N CYS A 164 10.91 -2.31 -1.04
CA CYS A 164 9.88 -1.70 -1.89
C CYS A 164 10.61 -0.91 -2.96
N HIS A 165 10.36 -1.21 -4.22
CA HIS A 165 10.91 -0.44 -5.33
C HIS A 165 10.06 0.81 -5.57
N SER A 166 10.65 1.80 -6.23
CA SER A 166 9.91 2.93 -6.78
C SER A 166 9.57 2.66 -8.23
N PHE A 167 8.34 2.98 -8.64
CA PHE A 167 7.83 2.71 -9.97
C PHE A 167 7.49 4.01 -10.69
N ASP A 168 7.84 4.09 -11.97
CA ASP A 168 7.59 5.23 -12.86
C ASP A 168 6.49 4.86 -13.86
N LEU A 169 5.38 5.60 -13.82
CA LEU A 169 4.21 5.35 -14.66
C LEU A 169 4.43 5.70 -16.14
N THR A 170 5.47 6.48 -16.43
CA THR A 170 5.88 6.78 -17.81
C THR A 170 6.59 5.60 -18.46
N LYS A 171 7.03 4.63 -17.66
CA LYS A 171 7.75 3.43 -18.11
C LYS A 171 6.88 2.18 -18.02
N ARG A 172 7.35 1.11 -18.65
CA ARG A 172 6.78 -0.24 -18.53
C ARG A 172 7.81 -1.19 -17.96
N LEU A 173 7.34 -2.19 -17.24
CA LEU A 173 8.21 -3.19 -16.61
C LEU A 173 9.00 -3.94 -17.69
N ALA A 174 10.33 -3.83 -17.64
CA ALA A 174 11.19 -4.46 -18.61
C ALA A 174 11.26 -5.98 -18.34
N PRO A 175 11.31 -6.83 -19.39
CA PRO A 175 11.44 -8.28 -19.21
C PRO A 175 12.68 -8.68 -18.41
N SER A 176 13.75 -7.88 -18.44
CA SER A 176 14.98 -8.09 -17.65
C SER A 176 14.76 -7.97 -16.15
N ASP A 177 13.77 -7.20 -15.73
CA ASP A 177 13.50 -6.91 -14.31
C ASP A 177 12.55 -7.95 -13.71
N VAL A 178 11.89 -8.75 -14.55
CA VAL A 178 10.93 -9.77 -14.14
C VAL A 178 11.65 -11.04 -13.72
N LYS A 179 11.61 -11.33 -12.42
CA LYS A 179 12.14 -12.58 -11.83
C LYS A 179 11.02 -13.58 -11.50
N GLY A 180 9.80 -13.08 -11.32
CA GLY A 180 8.62 -13.86 -10.94
C GLY A 180 7.81 -14.37 -12.12
N GLN A 181 6.68 -15.02 -11.81
CA GLN A 181 5.73 -15.53 -12.80
C GLN A 181 4.34 -14.94 -12.55
N ILE A 182 3.54 -14.81 -13.60
CA ILE A 182 2.16 -14.32 -13.53
C ILE A 182 1.24 -15.26 -14.30
N GLY A 183 0.16 -15.69 -13.67
CA GLY A 183 -0.90 -16.49 -14.28
C GLY A 183 -2.23 -15.75 -14.28
N PHE A 184 -2.97 -15.87 -15.37
CA PHE A 184 -4.28 -15.23 -15.56
C PHE A 184 -5.40 -16.27 -15.52
N HIS A 185 -6.47 -15.95 -14.80
CA HIS A 185 -7.66 -16.76 -14.63
C HIS A 185 -8.87 -16.02 -15.18
N GLN A 186 -9.46 -16.57 -16.23
CA GLN A 186 -10.64 -16.01 -16.86
C GLN A 186 -11.87 -16.25 -15.99
N THR A 187 -12.71 -15.22 -15.88
CA THR A 187 -13.96 -15.21 -15.11
C THR A 187 -15.19 -15.39 -15.99
N MET A 188 -15.10 -15.02 -17.27
CA MET A 188 -16.11 -15.29 -18.29
C MET A 188 -15.68 -16.45 -19.17
N ALA A 189 -16.61 -17.34 -19.47
CA ALA A 189 -16.40 -18.38 -20.46
C ALA A 189 -16.21 -17.74 -21.85
N ALA A 190 -15.28 -18.30 -22.64
CA ALA A 190 -15.23 -17.98 -24.07
C ALA A 190 -16.58 -18.30 -24.73
N PRO A 191 -17.06 -17.49 -25.69
CA PRO A 191 -18.29 -17.79 -26.42
C PRO A 191 -18.20 -19.18 -27.06
N GLY A 192 -19.06 -20.10 -26.64
CA GLY A 192 -19.04 -21.47 -27.11
C GLY A 192 -20.23 -22.30 -26.60
N PRO A 193 -20.54 -23.44 -27.23
CA PRO A 193 -21.74 -24.23 -26.95
C PRO A 193 -21.74 -24.93 -25.57
N ARG A 194 -20.63 -24.87 -24.82
CA ARG A 194 -20.52 -25.36 -23.44
C ARG A 194 -20.40 -24.18 -22.49
N ALA A 195 -21.54 -23.70 -22.00
CA ALA A 195 -21.55 -22.80 -20.85
C ALA A 195 -20.78 -23.47 -19.69
N GLN A 196 -19.82 -22.77 -19.08
CA GLN A 196 -19.17 -23.24 -17.87
C GLN A 196 -20.24 -23.38 -16.77
N GLN A 197 -20.57 -24.63 -16.42
CA GLN A 197 -21.51 -24.92 -15.33
C GLN A 197 -20.89 -24.66 -13.95
N THR A 198 -19.55 -24.56 -13.87
CA THR A 198 -18.84 -24.34 -12.61
C THR A 198 -18.50 -22.87 -12.45
N SER A 199 -18.76 -22.36 -11.25
CA SER A 199 -18.41 -21.00 -10.86
C SER A 199 -16.94 -20.69 -11.09
N PRO A 200 -16.61 -19.53 -11.70
CA PRO A 200 -15.22 -19.12 -11.91
C PRO A 200 -14.45 -18.98 -10.58
N PHE A 201 -15.15 -18.58 -9.50
CA PHE A 201 -14.55 -18.48 -8.18
C PHE A 201 -14.13 -19.85 -7.62
N LYS A 202 -14.99 -20.87 -7.77
CA LYS A 202 -14.70 -22.23 -7.30
C LYS A 202 -13.53 -22.84 -8.08
N LEU A 203 -13.49 -22.63 -9.39
CA LEU A 203 -12.37 -23.05 -10.24
C LEU A 203 -11.07 -22.36 -9.83
N PHE A 204 -11.10 -21.05 -9.60
CA PHE A 204 -9.94 -20.29 -9.17
C PHE A 204 -9.38 -20.78 -7.82
N ILE A 205 -10.24 -20.96 -6.80
CA ILE A 205 -9.80 -21.47 -5.49
C ILE A 205 -9.19 -22.87 -5.61
N LYS A 206 -9.76 -23.74 -6.45
CA LYS A 206 -9.22 -25.08 -6.70
C LYS A 206 -7.82 -25.02 -7.32
N ASP A 207 -7.65 -24.22 -8.36
CA ASP A 207 -6.35 -24.06 -9.03
C ASP A 207 -5.32 -23.40 -8.12
N LEU A 208 -5.69 -22.33 -7.42
CA LEU A 208 -4.84 -21.65 -6.45
C LEU A 208 -4.35 -22.61 -5.37
N SER A 209 -5.26 -23.39 -4.78
CA SER A 209 -4.92 -24.41 -3.78
C SER A 209 -3.97 -25.47 -4.33
N SER A 210 -4.16 -25.89 -5.57
CA SER A 210 -3.28 -26.86 -6.24
C SER A 210 -1.88 -26.28 -6.48
N LYS A 211 -1.77 -25.05 -6.96
CA LYS A 211 -0.48 -24.38 -7.18
C LYS A 211 0.27 -24.16 -5.87
N LEU A 212 -0.41 -23.75 -4.81
CA LEU A 212 0.16 -23.57 -3.47
C LEU A 212 0.66 -24.88 -2.87
N ALA A 213 -0.07 -25.98 -3.05
CA ALA A 213 0.34 -27.30 -2.56
C ALA A 213 1.59 -27.83 -3.28
N ASN A 214 1.77 -27.48 -4.55
CA ASN A 214 2.87 -27.94 -5.39
C ASN A 214 4.07 -26.97 -5.41
N SER A 215 3.96 -25.79 -4.79
CA SER A 215 5.02 -24.80 -4.73
C SER A 215 5.97 -25.02 -3.55
N PRO A 216 7.25 -24.63 -3.66
CA PRO A 216 8.18 -24.62 -2.52
C PRO A 216 7.66 -23.71 -1.39
N PRO A 217 7.87 -24.06 -0.10
CA PRO A 217 7.45 -23.23 1.03
C PRO A 217 8.08 -21.83 1.08
N SER A 218 9.20 -21.63 0.37
CA SER A 218 9.90 -20.35 0.24
C SER A 218 9.33 -19.45 -0.87
N LEU A 219 8.46 -19.97 -1.74
CA LEU A 219 7.87 -19.18 -2.82
C LEU A 219 6.66 -18.40 -2.30
N VAL A 220 6.70 -17.08 -2.44
CA VAL A 220 5.56 -16.22 -2.09
C VAL A 220 4.61 -16.11 -3.27
N HIS A 221 3.33 -16.22 -2.95
CA HIS A 221 2.20 -16.06 -3.86
C HIS A 221 1.43 -14.80 -3.54
N ARG A 222 1.05 -14.08 -4.60
CA ARG A 222 0.25 -12.87 -4.53
C ARG A 222 -0.96 -13.05 -5.41
N VAL A 223 -2.15 -12.89 -4.84
CA VAL A 223 -3.39 -12.92 -5.60
C VAL A 223 -3.88 -11.50 -5.79
N ILE A 224 -4.33 -11.17 -7.00
CA ILE A 224 -5.10 -9.96 -7.25
C ILE A 224 -6.48 -10.28 -7.82
N VAL A 225 -7.47 -9.56 -7.32
CA VAL A 225 -8.85 -9.59 -7.85
C VAL A 225 -9.29 -8.14 -8.16
N PRO A 226 -9.00 -7.66 -9.37
CA PRO A 226 -9.41 -6.34 -9.83
C PRO A 226 -10.92 -6.26 -10.03
N ASN A 227 -11.51 -5.14 -9.57
CA ASN A 227 -12.90 -4.76 -9.76
C ASN A 227 -13.85 -5.94 -9.62
N ILE A 228 -13.78 -6.64 -8.48
CA ILE A 228 -14.59 -7.84 -8.25
C ILE A 228 -16.06 -7.52 -8.45
N LEU A 229 -16.76 -8.41 -9.15
CA LEU A 229 -18.16 -8.27 -9.55
C LEU A 229 -18.44 -7.20 -10.63
N ALA A 230 -17.44 -6.51 -11.18
CA ALA A 230 -17.67 -5.59 -12.28
C ALA A 230 -18.35 -6.30 -13.48
N PRO A 231 -19.45 -5.75 -14.03
CA PRO A 231 -20.19 -6.39 -15.12
C PRO A 231 -19.38 -6.62 -16.40
N THR A 232 -18.25 -5.92 -16.58
CA THR A 232 -17.33 -6.12 -17.70
C THR A 232 -16.50 -7.40 -17.57
N MET A 233 -16.32 -7.91 -16.35
CA MET A 233 -15.47 -9.08 -16.06
C MET A 233 -16.26 -10.24 -15.48
N TYR A 234 -17.42 -10.00 -14.87
CA TYR A 234 -18.18 -11.03 -14.15
C TYR A 234 -19.61 -11.11 -14.67
N SER A 235 -20.13 -12.34 -14.72
CA SER A 235 -21.54 -12.59 -14.97
C SER A 235 -22.41 -12.11 -13.80
N SER A 236 -23.69 -11.83 -14.05
CA SER A 236 -24.66 -11.51 -12.99
C SER A 236 -24.76 -12.60 -11.91
N SER A 237 -24.61 -13.87 -12.28
CA SER A 237 -24.57 -15.00 -11.34
C SER A 237 -23.42 -14.93 -10.34
N SER A 238 -22.31 -14.26 -10.67
CA SER A 238 -21.18 -14.07 -9.75
C SER A 238 -21.54 -13.15 -8.58
N SER A 239 -22.55 -12.28 -8.73
CA SER A 239 -23.02 -11.37 -7.67
C SER A 239 -23.96 -12.07 -6.67
N LEU A 240 -24.33 -13.34 -6.90
CA LEU A 240 -25.13 -14.09 -5.93
C LEU A 240 -24.33 -14.27 -4.63
N PRO A 241 -24.92 -14.03 -3.45
CA PRO A 241 -24.21 -14.15 -2.17
C PRO A 241 -23.57 -15.52 -1.98
N GLN A 242 -24.22 -16.59 -2.44
CA GLN A 242 -23.70 -17.96 -2.36
C GLN A 242 -22.44 -18.16 -3.19
N GLU A 243 -22.21 -17.35 -4.22
CA GLU A 243 -21.02 -17.45 -5.05
C GLU A 243 -19.91 -16.57 -4.49
N VAL A 244 -20.15 -15.26 -4.34
CA VAL A 244 -19.10 -14.33 -3.89
C VAL A 244 -18.75 -14.50 -2.41
N LEU A 245 -19.70 -14.71 -1.50
CA LEU A 245 -19.34 -14.84 -0.08
C LEU A 245 -18.65 -16.18 0.21
N GLN A 246 -19.03 -17.25 -0.48
CA GLN A 246 -18.27 -18.51 -0.41
C GLN A 246 -16.87 -18.35 -0.98
N PHE A 247 -16.69 -17.55 -2.03
CA PHE A 247 -15.37 -17.21 -2.54
C PHE A 247 -14.50 -16.49 -1.50
N PHE A 248 -14.98 -15.41 -0.89
CA PHE A 248 -14.23 -14.70 0.16
C PHE A 248 -13.94 -15.61 1.37
N HIS A 249 -14.91 -16.42 1.79
CA HIS A 249 -14.72 -17.39 2.87
C HIS A 249 -13.65 -18.42 2.54
N ALA A 250 -13.69 -19.01 1.34
CA ALA A 250 -12.69 -19.98 0.90
C ALA A 250 -11.30 -19.35 0.73
N LEU A 251 -11.23 -18.12 0.20
CA LEU A 251 -10.00 -17.36 0.09
C LEU A 251 -9.36 -17.08 1.46
N ARG A 252 -10.18 -16.70 2.45
CA ARG A 252 -9.74 -16.56 3.85
C ARG A 252 -9.21 -17.87 4.42
N ALA A 253 -9.88 -18.99 4.16
CA ALA A 253 -9.41 -20.30 4.59
C ALA A 253 -8.03 -20.65 3.98
N VAL A 254 -7.84 -20.43 2.68
CA VAL A 254 -6.57 -20.65 1.98
C VAL A 254 -5.47 -19.72 2.54
N LEU A 255 -5.78 -18.46 2.81
CA LEU A 255 -4.85 -17.51 3.45
C LEU A 255 -4.36 -17.98 4.82
N ARG A 256 -5.26 -18.55 5.64
CA ARG A 256 -4.89 -19.10 6.96
C ARG A 256 -4.06 -20.38 6.84
N GLN A 257 -4.38 -21.24 5.87
CA GLN A 257 -3.60 -22.45 5.59
C GLN A 257 -2.17 -22.11 5.10
N TYR A 258 -2.04 -21.11 4.23
CA TYR A 258 -0.79 -20.69 3.59
C TYR A 258 -0.28 -19.35 4.17
N SER A 259 -0.32 -19.23 5.50
CA SER A 259 -0.06 -17.97 6.21
C SER A 259 1.36 -17.43 6.10
N LYS A 260 2.32 -18.24 5.63
CA LYS A 260 3.73 -17.87 5.50
C LYS A 260 4.13 -17.46 4.10
N ASN A 261 3.24 -17.60 3.12
CA ASN A 261 3.60 -17.41 1.72
C ASN A 261 2.48 -16.88 0.83
N LEU A 262 1.27 -16.62 1.32
CA LEU A 262 0.18 -16.07 0.50
C LEU A 262 -0.28 -14.69 0.96
N THR A 263 -0.53 -13.77 0.03
CA THR A 263 -1.21 -12.48 0.28
C THR A 263 -2.20 -12.17 -0.82
N VAL A 264 -3.28 -11.47 -0.48
CA VAL A 264 -4.33 -11.12 -1.47
C VAL A 264 -4.65 -9.62 -1.43
N LEU A 265 -4.77 -9.01 -2.60
CA LEU A 265 -5.25 -7.65 -2.78
C LEU A 265 -6.47 -7.65 -3.71
N LEU A 266 -7.61 -7.18 -3.22
CA LEU A 266 -8.87 -7.12 -3.98
C LEU A 266 -9.32 -5.67 -4.12
N THR A 267 -10.04 -5.36 -5.21
CA THR A 267 -10.67 -4.05 -5.39
C THR A 267 -12.15 -4.21 -5.72
N LEU A 268 -12.98 -3.27 -5.25
CA LEU A 268 -14.44 -3.30 -5.41
C LEU A 268 -14.95 -1.92 -5.84
N PRO A 269 -15.70 -1.81 -6.96
CA PRO A 269 -16.30 -0.55 -7.36
C PRO A 269 -17.51 -0.22 -6.47
N LEU A 270 -17.34 0.69 -5.52
CA LEU A 270 -18.37 1.07 -4.53
C LEU A 270 -19.54 1.83 -5.16
N SER A 271 -19.37 2.41 -6.34
CA SER A 271 -20.47 3.00 -7.13
C SER A 271 -21.51 1.94 -7.53
N LEU A 272 -21.08 0.70 -7.77
CA LEU A 272 -21.96 -0.42 -8.12
C LEU A 272 -22.34 -1.27 -6.90
N TYR A 273 -21.43 -1.37 -5.93
CA TYR A 273 -21.61 -2.16 -4.72
C TYR A 273 -21.41 -1.29 -3.46
N PRO A 274 -22.36 -0.39 -3.13
CA PRO A 274 -22.23 0.51 -2.00
C PRO A 274 -22.03 -0.24 -0.68
N ARG A 275 -21.25 0.35 0.23
CA ARG A 275 -20.97 -0.20 1.56
C ARG A 275 -22.21 -0.35 2.45
N THR A 276 -23.26 0.40 2.14
CA THR A 276 -24.57 0.30 2.81
C THR A 276 -25.31 -1.00 2.52
N THR A 277 -24.88 -1.76 1.50
CA THR A 277 -25.48 -3.06 1.19
C THR A 277 -24.92 -4.16 2.07
N GLY A 278 -25.78 -5.13 2.44
CA GLY A 278 -25.36 -6.27 3.24
C GLY A 278 -24.28 -7.12 2.56
N LEU A 279 -24.33 -7.25 1.22
CA LEU A 279 -23.34 -8.00 0.46
C LEU A 279 -21.94 -7.41 0.62
N THR A 280 -21.79 -6.10 0.40
CA THR A 280 -20.51 -5.40 0.60
C THR A 280 -20.03 -5.52 2.02
N ARG A 281 -20.93 -5.36 3.00
CA ARG A 281 -20.56 -5.49 4.42
C ARG A 281 -20.02 -6.88 4.75
N TRP A 282 -20.61 -7.94 4.20
CA TRP A 282 -20.09 -9.30 4.38
C TRP A 282 -18.72 -9.50 3.70
N MET A 283 -18.49 -8.94 2.51
CA MET A 283 -17.17 -8.98 1.88
C MET A 283 -16.10 -8.27 2.72
N GLU A 284 -16.44 -7.13 3.32
CA GLU A 284 -15.57 -6.41 4.26
C GLU A 284 -15.23 -7.25 5.49
N LEU A 285 -16.22 -7.89 6.11
CA LEU A 285 -16.03 -8.71 7.31
C LEU A 285 -15.19 -9.96 7.07
N LEU A 286 -15.21 -10.51 5.85
CA LEU A 286 -14.40 -11.66 5.47
C LEU A 286 -12.96 -11.26 5.08
N SER A 287 -12.70 -9.96 4.89
CA SER A 287 -11.38 -9.42 4.54
C SER A 287 -10.61 -8.99 5.80
N ASP A 288 -9.28 -9.12 5.80
CA ASP A 288 -8.49 -8.77 6.98
C ASP A 288 -8.26 -7.26 7.13
N GLY A 289 -8.13 -6.57 5.99
CA GLY A 289 -8.08 -5.11 5.91
C GLY A 289 -9.10 -4.59 4.91
N VAL A 290 -9.60 -3.37 5.17
CA VAL A 290 -10.56 -2.67 4.31
C VAL A 290 -10.17 -1.20 4.21
N LEU A 291 -9.90 -0.73 3.00
CA LEU A 291 -9.67 0.67 2.67
C LEU A 291 -10.75 1.16 1.73
N GLU A 292 -11.10 2.44 1.83
CA GLU A 292 -12.06 3.12 0.96
C GLU A 292 -11.40 4.34 0.33
N PHE A 293 -11.28 4.33 -0.99
CA PHE A 293 -10.79 5.44 -1.80
C PHE A 293 -11.98 6.29 -2.24
N ILE A 294 -11.90 7.58 -1.95
CA ILE A 294 -12.91 8.59 -2.31
C ILE A 294 -12.22 9.62 -3.21
N PRO A 295 -12.19 9.39 -4.53
CA PRO A 295 -11.70 10.36 -5.49
C PRO A 295 -12.50 11.66 -5.36
N LEU A 296 -11.79 12.78 -5.22
CA LEU A 296 -12.40 14.10 -5.25
C LEU A 296 -12.54 14.50 -6.72
N GLN A 297 -13.74 14.95 -7.10
CA GLN A 297 -13.95 15.51 -8.43
C GLN A 297 -13.09 16.76 -8.56
N SER A 298 -11.98 16.63 -9.28
CA SER A 298 -11.15 17.79 -9.55
C SER A 298 -11.95 18.72 -10.45
N THR A 299 -12.26 19.92 -9.95
CA THR A 299 -12.86 21.02 -10.74
C THR A 299 -11.99 21.48 -11.92
N THR A 300 -10.87 20.80 -12.18
CA THR A 300 -9.92 21.09 -13.27
C THR A 300 -10.17 20.32 -14.56
N ILE A 301 -11.28 19.56 -14.69
CA ILE A 301 -11.66 18.92 -15.97
C ILE A 301 -11.77 19.96 -17.11
N HIS A 302 -11.90 21.26 -16.81
CA HIS A 302 -11.89 22.36 -17.78
C HIS A 302 -10.61 23.22 -17.83
N LYS A 303 -9.53 22.89 -17.12
CA LYS A 303 -8.26 23.61 -17.28
C LYS A 303 -7.41 22.93 -18.37
N PRO A 304 -6.91 23.68 -19.38
CA PRO A 304 -6.04 23.11 -20.41
C PRO A 304 -4.81 22.46 -19.77
N PRO A 305 -4.22 21.43 -20.42
CA PRO A 305 -3.06 20.74 -19.88
C PRO A 305 -1.95 21.75 -19.54
N PRO A 306 -1.30 21.63 -18.38
CA PRO A 306 -0.23 22.54 -18.01
C PRO A 306 0.87 22.46 -19.08
N SER A 307 1.20 23.62 -19.65
CA SER A 307 2.38 23.76 -20.50
C SER A 307 3.62 23.28 -19.74
N SER A 308 4.65 22.82 -20.46
CA SER A 308 5.90 22.25 -19.93
C SER A 308 6.75 23.17 -19.03
N LYS A 309 6.18 24.28 -18.55
CA LYS A 309 6.74 25.28 -17.64
C LYS A 309 5.92 25.49 -16.36
N SER A 310 5.03 24.57 -15.98
CA SER A 310 4.37 24.66 -14.67
C SER A 310 5.35 24.23 -13.58
N ASP A 311 5.73 25.16 -12.71
CA ASP A 311 6.50 24.90 -11.50
C ASP A 311 5.91 23.72 -10.72
N GLY A 312 6.77 22.88 -10.12
CA GLY A 312 6.43 21.60 -9.48
C GLY A 312 5.50 21.64 -8.26
N LYS A 313 4.67 22.68 -8.10
CA LYS A 313 3.62 22.81 -7.08
C LYS A 313 2.30 22.14 -7.47
N ASP A 314 1.99 21.95 -8.76
CA ASP A 314 0.72 21.34 -9.19
C ASP A 314 0.65 19.81 -8.95
N ASP A 315 1.81 19.15 -8.89
CA ASP A 315 1.94 17.69 -8.72
C ASP A 315 1.59 17.18 -7.31
N GLU A 316 1.39 18.09 -6.34
CA GLU A 316 1.05 17.74 -4.95
C GLU A 316 -0.43 17.96 -4.60
N LYS A 317 -1.26 18.24 -5.61
CA LYS A 317 -2.70 18.44 -5.41
C LYS A 317 -3.34 17.13 -4.97
N VAL A 318 -4.04 17.18 -3.83
CA VAL A 318 -4.85 16.07 -3.34
C VAL A 318 -5.89 15.69 -4.39
N GLN A 319 -5.88 14.42 -4.81
CA GLN A 319 -6.81 13.88 -5.80
C GLN A 319 -7.96 13.10 -5.17
N GLY A 320 -7.81 12.71 -3.91
CA GLY A 320 -8.89 12.09 -3.16
C GLY A 320 -8.54 11.83 -1.70
N LEU A 321 -9.51 11.27 -0.98
CA LEU A 321 -9.39 10.86 0.41
C LEU A 321 -9.27 9.33 0.48
N VAL A 322 -8.58 8.82 1.50
CA VAL A 322 -8.55 7.41 1.86
C VAL A 322 -9.12 7.28 3.26
N LYS A 323 -10.13 6.42 3.43
CA LYS A 323 -10.63 6.02 4.74
C LYS A 323 -10.15 4.62 5.07
N VAL A 324 -9.66 4.44 6.28
CA VAL A 324 -9.22 3.15 6.79
C VAL A 324 -10.32 2.55 7.67
N HIS A 325 -10.99 1.49 7.21
CA HIS A 325 -12.07 0.86 7.97
C HIS A 325 -11.58 -0.32 8.81
N SER A 326 -10.62 -1.06 8.26
CA SER A 326 -9.97 -2.16 8.96
C SER A 326 -8.53 -2.29 8.45
N LEU A 327 -7.66 -2.78 9.33
CA LEU A 327 -6.25 -3.04 9.07
C LEU A 327 -5.95 -4.49 9.44
N PRO A 328 -5.21 -5.22 8.59
CA PRO A 328 -4.87 -6.61 8.85
C PRO A 328 -4.21 -6.77 10.21
N ILE A 329 -4.55 -7.85 10.94
CA ILE A 329 -4.02 -8.21 12.26
C ILE A 329 -4.44 -7.26 13.39
N PHE A 330 -4.39 -5.94 13.19
CA PHE A 330 -4.69 -4.95 14.21
C PHE A 330 -6.14 -5.05 14.70
N HIS A 331 -7.11 -5.02 13.79
CA HIS A 331 -8.53 -5.09 14.15
C HIS A 331 -8.94 -6.49 14.63
N GLU A 332 -8.31 -7.55 14.10
CA GLU A 332 -8.54 -8.93 14.59
C GLU A 332 -8.11 -9.12 16.05
N LYS A 333 -7.09 -8.38 16.50
CA LYS A 333 -6.64 -8.37 17.90
C LYS A 333 -7.48 -7.47 18.81
N GLY A 334 -8.61 -6.94 18.33
CA GLY A 334 -9.45 -6.01 19.09
C GLY A 334 -8.91 -4.58 19.12
N GLY A 335 -8.04 -4.22 18.16
CA GLY A 335 -7.59 -2.84 17.98
C GLY A 335 -8.80 -1.91 17.75
N GLY A 336 -8.92 -0.88 18.58
CA GLY A 336 -9.96 0.14 18.46
C GLY A 336 -9.68 1.13 17.34
N SER A 337 -10.68 1.93 16.97
CA SER A 337 -10.52 3.01 16.00
C SER A 337 -9.42 3.97 16.45
N HIS A 338 -8.36 4.06 15.66
CA HIS A 338 -7.33 5.09 15.81
C HIS A 338 -7.78 6.31 15.01
N SER A 339 -8.21 7.37 15.69
CA SER A 339 -8.53 8.68 15.08
C SER A 339 -7.41 9.23 14.16
N ALA A 340 -6.16 8.78 14.34
CA ALA A 340 -5.04 9.13 13.47
C ALA A 340 -5.12 8.57 12.03
N LEU A 341 -6.03 7.63 11.76
CA LEU A 341 -6.20 6.99 10.45
C LEU A 341 -7.40 7.52 9.66
N ASP A 342 -8.25 8.35 10.27
CA ASP A 342 -9.54 8.74 9.69
C ASP A 342 -9.41 9.79 8.57
N ASP A 343 -8.30 10.55 8.54
CA ASP A 343 -8.10 11.65 7.59
C ASP A 343 -6.82 11.43 6.74
N GLN A 344 -6.87 10.46 5.83
CA GLN A 344 -5.81 10.27 4.83
C GLN A 344 -6.25 10.84 3.48
N SER A 345 -5.28 11.31 2.72
CA SER A 345 -5.43 11.78 1.35
C SER A 345 -4.51 11.01 0.42
N PHE A 346 -4.87 10.95 -0.85
CA PHE A 346 -4.00 10.39 -1.87
C PHE A 346 -3.78 11.35 -3.03
N SER A 347 -2.62 11.18 -3.67
CA SER A 347 -2.23 11.83 -4.92
C SER A 347 -1.46 10.81 -5.77
N LEU A 348 -1.56 10.93 -7.08
CA LEU A 348 -0.94 10.10 -8.09
C LEU A 348 -0.25 11.02 -9.09
N SER A 349 1.09 11.01 -9.09
CA SER A 349 1.91 11.65 -10.11
C SER A 349 2.61 10.59 -10.95
N ARG A 350 2.94 10.95 -12.20
CA ARG A 350 3.65 10.06 -13.12
C ARG A 350 5.03 9.65 -12.62
N SER A 351 5.75 10.58 -11.98
CA SER A 351 7.14 10.40 -11.54
C SER A 351 7.27 9.87 -10.12
N ARG A 352 6.33 10.24 -9.23
CA ARG A 352 6.36 9.87 -7.81
C ARG A 352 5.44 8.69 -7.46
N GLY A 353 4.62 8.25 -8.41
CA GLY A 353 3.62 7.21 -8.19
C GLY A 353 2.49 7.68 -7.27
N LEU A 354 1.83 6.71 -6.63
CA LEU A 354 0.74 6.99 -5.69
C LEU A 354 1.29 7.23 -4.29
N ILE A 355 0.93 8.34 -3.68
CA ILE A 355 1.31 8.72 -2.32
C ILE A 355 0.05 8.90 -1.48
N ILE A 356 0.00 8.19 -0.35
CA ILE A 356 -0.98 8.36 0.72
C ILE A 356 -0.33 9.15 1.86
N LYS A 357 -0.98 10.22 2.33
CA LYS A 357 -0.49 11.06 3.42
C LYS A 357 -1.65 11.65 4.23
N PRO A 358 -1.45 12.04 5.49
CA PRO A 358 -2.49 12.71 6.27
C PRO A 358 -3.04 13.92 5.53
N PHE A 359 -4.36 14.06 5.53
CA PHE A 359 -5.06 15.17 4.91
C PHE A 359 -5.02 16.38 5.85
N TYR A 360 -4.54 17.51 5.34
CA TYR A 360 -4.59 18.79 6.03
C TYR A 360 -5.34 19.78 5.15
N LEU A 361 -6.32 20.48 5.72
CA LEU A 361 -6.95 21.60 5.03
C LEU A 361 -5.91 22.70 4.83
N PRO A 362 -5.84 23.31 3.63
CA PRO A 362 -5.07 24.53 3.45
C PRO A 362 -5.49 25.57 4.49
N PRO A 363 -4.58 26.40 5.00
CA PRO A 363 -4.96 27.54 5.82
C PRO A 363 -6.04 28.32 5.09
N ALA A 364 -7.16 28.61 5.75
CA ALA A 364 -8.11 29.57 5.21
C ALA A 364 -7.35 30.89 5.12
N ASP A 365 -7.18 31.42 3.91
CA ASP A 365 -6.66 32.77 3.75
C ASP A 365 -7.52 33.68 4.63
N GLY A 366 -6.91 34.24 5.68
CA GLY A 366 -7.60 35.13 6.60
C GLY A 366 -8.19 36.29 5.80
N ASP A 367 -9.32 36.80 6.26
CA ASP A 367 -10.01 37.97 5.72
C ASP A 367 -9.07 39.20 5.65
N GLU A 368 -8.20 39.25 4.64
CA GLU A 368 -7.44 40.45 4.27
C GLU A 368 -8.22 41.19 3.20
N ASN A 369 -9.41 41.66 3.55
CA ASN A 369 -10.12 42.73 2.86
C ASN A 369 -11.08 43.45 3.84
N GLU A 370 -10.58 43.88 5.00
CA GLU A 370 -11.16 45.07 5.62
C GLU A 370 -10.67 46.29 4.83
N PRO A 371 -11.54 47.04 4.14
CA PRO A 371 -11.14 48.30 3.55
C PRO A 371 -10.74 49.24 4.68
N LYS A 372 -9.47 49.62 4.72
CA LYS A 372 -9.02 50.77 5.52
C LYS A 372 -9.89 51.96 5.11
N THR A 373 -10.78 52.38 6.01
CA THR A 373 -11.49 53.65 5.91
C THR A 373 -10.46 54.77 5.95
N GLY A 374 -10.05 55.18 4.75
CA GLY A 374 -9.21 56.34 4.51
C GLY A 374 -9.94 57.61 4.88
N ASP A 375 -9.41 58.23 5.92
CA ASP A 375 -9.18 59.67 6.11
C ASP A 375 -10.15 60.71 5.53
N SER A 376 -10.48 61.62 6.43
CA SER A 376 -11.22 62.86 6.31
C SER A 376 -10.75 63.82 5.19
N GLY A 377 -11.66 64.13 4.26
CA GLY A 377 -11.53 65.26 3.33
C GLY A 377 -12.75 66.16 3.40
N LYS A 378 -12.59 67.37 3.98
CA LYS A 378 -13.63 68.42 4.07
C LYS A 378 -14.04 68.92 2.67
N PRO A 379 -15.31 69.35 2.47
CA PRO A 379 -15.70 70.07 1.26
C PRO A 379 -15.35 71.56 1.38
N SER A 380 -14.71 72.12 0.34
CA SER A 380 -14.56 73.56 0.13
C SER A 380 -15.83 74.09 -0.55
N MET A 381 -16.50 75.08 0.06
CA MET A 381 -17.50 75.92 -0.59
C MET A 381 -16.80 77.21 -1.05
N ASP A 382 -16.81 77.46 -2.36
CA ASP A 382 -16.52 78.78 -2.92
C ASP A 382 -17.76 79.68 -2.84
N PHE A 383 -17.52 80.97 -2.59
CA PHE A 383 -18.50 82.06 -2.68
C PHE A 383 -18.54 82.64 -4.10
#